data_AF-A0A973TQV6-F1
#
_entry.id   AF-A0A973TQV6-F1
#
_cell.length_a   1.000
_cell.length_b   1.000
_cell.length_c   1.000
_cell.angle_alpha   90.00
_cell.angle_beta   90.00
_cell.angle_gamma   90.00
#
_symmetry.space_group_name_H-M   'P 1'
#
loop_
_entity.id
_entity.type
_entity.pdbx_description
1 polymer ?
#
loop_
_entity_poly.entity_id
_entity_poly.type
_entity_poly.pdbx_seq_one_letter_code
_entity_poly.pdbx_strand_id
1 'polypeptide(L)'
;VGINLTVIERASSIGKTPTIKRQAREFDCDVEFILDGDTFLESPNYIERCVQELYQGVGIASACGNILPMRPKDRHALAQTPEFKAWHGAAQFDDPHAKRGLLHGLWWWITNTYRECLYLFLQRFVYKGQMVFFGSITNPVGCAVAYRRKYIVDLFDKYEPIFGDDLTNSEDIFIGFALNNEGYRNIQLQDVLARSEEPEVQRLPRQVYLWSSSFLQSCYYFDGLMRTPFRTFKRMAKKRRDERAGVENLRQIKEQYRQPFGDKATQTYGRPVGWAMFLGALEKVGFPTALIILVALQMWEPLAVTVLAEMIVSLSVLFAVAKGQRFSMLLKGIIVMPVRYVLMVADTITMARFAIDLWITGNRKWRK
;
A
#
# COMPACT_ATOMS: atom_id res chain seq x y z
N VAL A 1 4.99 -21.35 -25.74
CA VAL A 1 3.85 -20.45 -26.03
C VAL A 1 4.25 -19.07 -25.58
N GLY A 2 4.40 -18.12 -26.50
CA GLY A 2 4.90 -16.78 -26.19
C GLY A 2 3.79 -15.88 -25.64
N ILE A 3 4.14 -14.99 -24.71
CA ILE A 3 3.27 -13.89 -24.28
C ILE A 3 3.07 -12.97 -25.49
N ASN A 4 1.83 -12.56 -25.79
CA ASN A 4 1.58 -11.54 -26.80
C ASN A 4 2.10 -10.20 -26.27
N LEU A 5 3.31 -9.82 -26.71
CA LEU A 5 4.01 -8.64 -26.22
C LEU A 5 3.78 -7.47 -27.18
N THR A 6 3.15 -6.42 -26.66
CA THR A 6 3.04 -5.12 -27.35
C THR A 6 3.92 -4.11 -26.63
N VAL A 7 4.91 -3.56 -27.33
CA VAL A 7 5.77 -2.48 -26.81
C VAL A 7 5.23 -1.15 -27.31
N ILE A 8 4.86 -0.26 -26.38
CA ILE A 8 4.36 1.09 -26.70
C ILE A 8 5.45 2.11 -26.38
N GLU A 9 6.16 2.56 -27.41
CA GLU A 9 7.15 3.62 -27.28
C GLU A 9 6.50 5.00 -27.35
N ARG A 10 7.04 5.95 -26.58
CA ARG A 10 6.56 7.34 -26.54
C ARG A 10 7.73 8.30 -26.68
N ALA A 11 7.50 9.43 -27.36
CA ALA A 11 8.52 10.47 -27.54
C ALA A 11 8.98 11.09 -26.21
N SER A 12 8.12 11.11 -25.20
CA SER A 12 8.43 11.58 -23.85
C SER A 12 7.63 10.81 -22.78
N SER A 13 8.13 10.83 -21.55
CA SER A 13 7.42 10.22 -20.41
C SER A 13 6.15 11.00 -20.10
N ILE A 14 5.03 10.29 -20.05
CA ILE A 14 3.73 10.84 -19.60
C ILE A 14 3.43 10.46 -18.14
N GLY A 15 4.31 9.73 -17.46
CA GLY A 15 4.11 9.24 -16.10
C GLY A 15 3.29 7.94 -15.98
N LYS A 16 3.25 7.40 -14.76
CA LYS A 16 2.59 6.12 -14.42
C LYS A 16 1.07 6.24 -14.48
N THR A 17 0.49 7.25 -13.81
CA THR A 17 -0.97 7.46 -13.76
C THR A 17 -1.61 7.57 -15.14
N PRO A 18 -1.10 8.39 -16.08
CA PRO A 18 -1.70 8.49 -17.42
C PRO A 18 -1.51 7.22 -18.25
N THR A 19 -0.44 6.46 -17.98
CA THR A 19 -0.22 5.16 -18.63
C THR A 19 -1.29 4.15 -18.21
N ILE A 20 -1.56 4.03 -16.91
CA ILE A 20 -2.64 3.16 -16.38
C ILE A 20 -3.99 3.59 -16.96
N LYS A 21 -4.32 4.89 -16.89
CA LYS A 21 -5.57 5.44 -17.44
C LYS A 21 -5.79 5.05 -18.91
N ARG A 22 -4.76 5.23 -19.74
CA ARG A 22 -4.83 4.92 -21.18
C ARG A 22 -4.99 3.43 -21.40
N GLN A 23 -4.19 2.60 -20.72
CA GLN A 23 -4.27 1.15 -20.86
C GLN A 23 -5.63 0.59 -20.42
N ALA A 24 -6.22 1.13 -19.34
CA ALA A 24 -7.56 0.76 -18.92
C ALA A 24 -8.67 1.08 -19.95
N ARG A 25 -8.49 2.14 -20.77
CA ARG A 25 -9.46 2.59 -21.78
C ARG A 25 -9.22 2.01 -23.18
N GLU A 26 -7.96 1.78 -23.54
CA GLU A 26 -7.56 1.35 -24.89
C GLU A 26 -7.62 -0.17 -25.08
N PHE A 27 -7.58 -0.95 -23.99
CA PHE A 27 -7.65 -2.42 -24.03
C PHE A 27 -8.99 -2.94 -23.51
N ASP A 28 -9.42 -4.09 -24.04
CA ASP A 28 -10.72 -4.71 -23.75
C ASP A 28 -10.67 -5.85 -22.72
N CYS A 29 -9.51 -6.09 -22.11
CA CYS A 29 -9.30 -7.15 -21.12
C CYS A 29 -10.11 -6.96 -19.82
N ASP A 30 -10.53 -8.04 -19.16
CA ASP A 30 -11.27 -7.93 -17.90
C ASP A 30 -10.40 -7.46 -16.71
N VAL A 31 -9.11 -7.80 -16.76
CA VAL A 31 -8.14 -7.53 -15.71
C VAL A 31 -6.96 -6.75 -16.27
N GLU A 32 -6.58 -5.69 -15.57
CA GLU A 32 -5.37 -4.92 -15.81
C GLU A 32 -4.36 -5.26 -14.70
N PHE A 33 -3.23 -5.88 -15.06
CA PHE A 33 -2.17 -6.21 -14.11
C PHE A 33 -1.02 -5.23 -14.25
N ILE A 34 -0.75 -4.47 -13.19
CA ILE A 34 0.34 -3.49 -13.14
C ILE A 34 1.54 -4.12 -12.44
N LEU A 35 2.67 -4.18 -13.15
CA LEU A 35 3.97 -4.65 -12.65
C LEU A 35 5.00 -3.54 -12.84
N ASP A 36 5.62 -3.11 -11.75
CA ASP A 36 6.72 -2.13 -11.82
C ASP A 36 7.97 -2.77 -12.43
N GLY A 37 8.73 -2.00 -13.22
CA GLY A 37 9.88 -2.50 -13.97
C GLY A 37 11.08 -2.95 -13.10
N ASP A 38 11.08 -2.59 -11.83
CA ASP A 38 12.05 -3.00 -10.81
C ASP A 38 11.54 -4.13 -9.90
N THR A 39 10.41 -4.76 -10.28
CA THR A 39 9.75 -5.81 -9.52
C THR A 39 9.68 -7.11 -10.31
N PHE A 40 9.98 -8.24 -9.65
CA PHE A 40 9.71 -9.57 -10.22
C PHE A 40 8.78 -10.39 -9.32
N LEU A 41 8.04 -11.29 -9.95
CA LEU A 41 7.11 -12.20 -9.27
C LEU A 41 7.88 -13.45 -8.85
N GLU A 42 8.06 -13.67 -7.54
CA GLU A 42 8.77 -14.85 -7.03
C GLU A 42 7.89 -16.10 -7.11
N SER A 43 6.59 -15.95 -6.84
CA SER A 43 5.63 -17.03 -7.01
C SER A 43 5.26 -17.21 -8.49
N PRO A 44 5.47 -18.41 -9.09
CA PRO A 44 5.14 -18.63 -10.51
C PRO A 44 3.66 -18.44 -10.85
N ASN A 45 2.78 -18.67 -9.88
CA ASN A 45 1.32 -18.53 -10.01
C ASN A 45 0.79 -17.17 -9.50
N TYR A 46 1.65 -16.15 -9.32
CA TYR A 46 1.25 -14.88 -8.70
C TYR A 46 0.08 -14.20 -9.42
N ILE A 47 0.17 -14.07 -10.75
CA ILE A 47 -0.87 -13.43 -11.58
C ILE A 47 -2.16 -14.26 -11.50
N GLU A 48 -2.06 -15.57 -11.71
CA GLU A 48 -3.20 -16.50 -11.64
C GLU A 48 -3.96 -16.37 -10.32
N ARG A 49 -3.24 -16.38 -9.19
CA ARG A 49 -3.84 -16.27 -7.86
C ARG A 49 -4.51 -14.92 -7.64
N CYS A 50 -3.87 -13.81 -8.07
CA CYS A 50 -4.48 -12.49 -7.98
C CYS A 50 -5.76 -12.40 -8.83
N VAL A 51 -5.73 -12.91 -10.06
CA VAL A 51 -6.90 -12.95 -10.96
C VAL A 51 -8.02 -13.80 -10.36
N GLN A 52 -7.70 -15.01 -9.87
CA GLN A 52 -8.67 -15.89 -9.24
C GLN A 52 -9.38 -15.22 -8.07
N GLU A 53 -8.65 -14.46 -7.25
CA GLU A 53 -9.21 -13.71 -6.13
C GLU A 53 -10.17 -12.63 -6.59
N LEU A 54 -9.84 -11.87 -7.65
CA LEU A 54 -10.75 -10.87 -8.21
C LEU A 54 -12.12 -11.50 -8.50
N TYR A 55 -12.15 -12.70 -9.10
CA TYR A 55 -13.38 -13.40 -9.46
C TYR A 55 -14.17 -14.03 -8.30
N GLN A 56 -13.64 -14.03 -7.06
CA GLN A 56 -14.40 -14.52 -5.88
C GLN A 56 -15.54 -13.58 -5.45
N GLY A 57 -15.52 -12.33 -5.91
CA GLY A 57 -16.58 -11.38 -5.60
C GLY A 57 -16.59 -10.17 -6.54
N VAL A 58 -17.79 -9.72 -6.90
CA VAL A 58 -17.97 -8.49 -7.70
C VAL A 58 -17.49 -7.27 -6.90
N GLY A 59 -17.53 -7.32 -5.57
CA GLY A 59 -16.99 -6.27 -4.71
C GLY A 59 -15.47 -6.21 -4.60
N ILE A 60 -14.71 -7.12 -5.22
CA ILE A 60 -13.24 -7.13 -5.15
C ILE A 60 -12.70 -6.36 -6.36
N ALA A 61 -12.10 -5.19 -6.14
CA ALA A 61 -11.58 -4.36 -7.21
C ALA A 61 -10.10 -4.57 -7.50
N SER A 62 -9.31 -4.89 -6.47
CA SER A 62 -7.89 -5.14 -6.62
C SER A 62 -7.42 -6.34 -5.79
N ALA A 63 -6.40 -7.03 -6.29
CA ALA A 63 -5.70 -8.09 -5.58
C ALA A 63 -4.19 -7.93 -5.80
N CYS A 64 -3.42 -8.00 -4.72
CA CYS A 64 -1.95 -8.05 -4.77
C CYS A 64 -1.44 -9.12 -3.80
N GLY A 65 -0.22 -9.61 -4.01
CA GLY A 65 0.45 -10.52 -3.10
C GLY A 65 1.22 -9.81 -1.98
N ASN A 66 2.05 -10.59 -1.29
CA ASN A 66 3.07 -10.03 -0.42
C ASN A 66 4.21 -9.45 -1.25
N ILE A 67 4.83 -8.38 -0.75
CA ILE A 67 6.02 -7.75 -1.33
C ILE A 67 7.17 -7.83 -0.33
N LEU A 68 8.35 -8.26 -0.78
CA LEU A 68 9.60 -8.20 -0.01
C LEU A 68 10.68 -7.43 -0.77
N PRO A 69 11.67 -6.86 -0.07
CA PRO A 69 12.81 -6.26 -0.74
C PRO A 69 13.58 -7.30 -1.56
N MET A 70 14.04 -6.89 -2.72
CA MET A 70 14.92 -7.64 -3.60
C MET A 70 16.36 -7.58 -3.07
N ARG A 71 16.98 -8.74 -2.84
CA ARG A 71 18.38 -8.86 -2.39
C ARG A 71 19.24 -9.47 -3.50
N PRO A 72 20.58 -9.30 -3.45
CA PRO A 72 21.49 -9.93 -4.41
C PRO A 72 21.28 -11.43 -4.59
N LYS A 73 21.09 -12.16 -3.49
CA LYS A 73 20.83 -13.61 -3.53
C LYS A 73 19.52 -13.97 -4.24
N ASP A 74 18.51 -13.10 -4.19
CA ASP A 74 17.22 -13.34 -4.82
C ASP A 74 17.34 -13.14 -6.34
N ARG A 75 18.11 -12.11 -6.78
CA ARG A 75 18.48 -11.90 -8.19
C ARG A 75 19.31 -13.05 -8.74
N HIS A 76 20.29 -13.51 -7.97
CA HIS A 76 21.11 -14.65 -8.34
C HIS A 76 20.25 -15.92 -8.49
N ALA A 77 19.33 -16.17 -7.55
CA ALA A 77 18.41 -17.30 -7.65
C ALA A 77 17.51 -17.21 -8.89
N LEU A 78 16.96 -16.04 -9.20
CA LEU A 78 16.20 -15.80 -10.43
C LEU A 78 17.04 -16.06 -11.68
N ALA A 79 18.29 -15.60 -11.70
CA ALA A 79 19.21 -15.84 -12.81
C ALA A 79 19.56 -17.32 -13.02
N GLN A 80 19.35 -18.17 -12.01
CA GLN A 80 19.57 -19.60 -12.13
C GLN A 80 18.37 -20.37 -12.70
N THR A 81 17.18 -19.75 -12.83
CA THR A 81 15.99 -20.46 -13.31
C THR A 81 16.09 -20.81 -14.80
N PRO A 82 15.52 -21.96 -15.23
CA PRO A 82 15.52 -22.35 -16.64
C PRO A 82 14.89 -21.31 -17.56
N GLU A 83 13.79 -20.69 -17.12
CA GLU A 83 13.02 -19.71 -17.89
C GLU A 83 13.84 -18.45 -18.12
N PHE A 84 14.53 -17.95 -17.08
CA PHE A 84 15.36 -16.76 -17.20
C PHE A 84 16.58 -17.04 -18.08
N LYS A 85 17.25 -18.20 -17.91
CA LYS A 85 18.36 -18.64 -18.76
C LYS A 85 17.97 -18.73 -20.24
N ALA A 86 16.81 -19.30 -20.51
CA ALA A 86 16.27 -19.37 -21.87
C ALA A 86 15.99 -17.98 -22.45
N TRP A 87 15.53 -17.03 -21.62
CA TRP A 87 15.25 -15.65 -22.05
C TRP A 87 16.52 -14.84 -22.34
N HIS A 88 17.52 -14.83 -21.43
CA HIS A 88 18.69 -13.98 -21.61
C HIS A 88 19.74 -14.56 -22.58
N GLY A 89 19.74 -15.88 -22.80
CA GLY A 89 20.53 -16.54 -23.84
C GLY A 89 22.07 -16.51 -23.69
N ALA A 90 22.59 -15.84 -22.67
CA ALA A 90 24.03 -15.73 -22.40
C ALA A 90 24.54 -16.89 -21.52
N ALA A 91 25.83 -17.24 -21.63
CA ALA A 91 26.43 -18.29 -20.79
C ALA A 91 26.42 -17.94 -19.30
N GLN A 92 26.52 -16.64 -18.97
CA GLN A 92 26.40 -16.11 -17.61
C GLN A 92 25.62 -14.79 -17.64
N PHE A 93 24.75 -14.61 -16.65
CA PHE A 93 24.07 -13.33 -16.42
C PHE A 93 25.00 -12.36 -15.70
N ASP A 94 25.30 -11.22 -16.33
CA ASP A 94 26.02 -10.11 -15.71
C ASP A 94 25.03 -9.23 -14.95
N ASP A 95 24.93 -9.41 -13.63
CA ASP A 95 24.03 -8.60 -12.81
C ASP A 95 24.58 -7.16 -12.67
N PRO A 96 23.90 -6.13 -13.23
CA PRO A 96 24.40 -4.75 -13.15
C PRO A 96 24.49 -4.24 -11.71
N HIS A 97 23.81 -4.87 -10.75
CA HIS A 97 23.86 -4.51 -9.33
C HIS A 97 25.01 -5.18 -8.57
N ALA A 98 25.66 -6.20 -9.16
CA ALA A 98 26.78 -6.91 -8.52
C ALA A 98 28.06 -6.06 -8.49
N LYS A 99 28.18 -5.07 -9.38
CA LYS A 99 29.37 -4.20 -9.50
C LYS A 99 29.38 -3.00 -8.54
N ARG A 100 28.44 -2.96 -7.59
CA ARG A 100 28.30 -1.83 -6.66
C ARG A 100 29.33 -1.94 -5.52
N GLY A 101 29.93 -0.81 -5.13
CA GLY A 101 30.97 -0.77 -4.09
C GLY A 101 30.47 -1.12 -2.67
N LEU A 102 31.39 -1.37 -1.74
CA LEU A 102 31.06 -1.81 -0.37
C LEU A 102 30.10 -0.87 0.37
N LEU A 103 30.31 0.45 0.23
CA LEU A 103 29.44 1.46 0.85
C LEU A 103 28.00 1.37 0.33
N HIS A 104 27.84 1.19 -0.98
CA HIS A 104 26.53 0.98 -1.59
C HIS A 104 25.87 -0.27 -1.04
N GLY A 105 26.63 -1.37 -0.95
CA GLY A 105 26.16 -2.63 -0.38
C GLY A 105 25.61 -2.44 1.04
N LEU A 106 26.32 -1.68 1.88
CA LEU A 106 25.87 -1.36 3.24
C LEU A 106 24.59 -0.52 3.25
N TRP A 107 24.53 0.55 2.46
CA TRP A 107 23.36 1.45 2.41
C TRP A 107 22.10 0.72 1.92
N TRP A 108 22.28 -0.15 0.93
CA TRP A 108 21.20 -0.97 0.42
C TRP A 108 20.81 -2.07 1.40
N TRP A 109 21.77 -2.66 2.13
CA TRP A 109 21.49 -3.64 3.17
C TRP A 109 20.67 -3.04 4.33
N ILE A 110 20.99 -1.83 4.79
CA ILE A 110 20.22 -1.13 5.82
C ILE A 110 18.77 -0.98 5.35
N THR A 111 18.58 -0.50 4.12
CA THR A 111 17.26 -0.25 3.55
C THR A 111 16.47 -1.55 3.37
N ASN A 112 17.07 -2.57 2.77
CA ASN A 112 16.45 -3.89 2.61
C ASN A 112 16.07 -4.51 3.96
N THR A 113 16.92 -4.38 4.98
CA THR A 113 16.61 -4.91 6.31
C THR A 113 15.45 -4.16 6.96
N TYR A 114 15.47 -2.82 6.89
CA TYR A 114 14.38 -1.99 7.39
C TYR A 114 13.06 -2.30 6.67
N ARG A 115 13.08 -2.40 5.33
CA ARG A 115 11.92 -2.70 4.49
C ARG A 115 11.38 -4.11 4.72
N GLU A 116 12.26 -5.10 4.92
CA GLU A 116 11.84 -6.47 5.26
C GLU A 116 11.06 -6.50 6.58
N CYS A 117 11.57 -5.84 7.63
CA CYS A 117 10.87 -5.72 8.90
C CYS A 117 9.53 -4.97 8.76
N LEU A 118 9.53 -3.82 8.08
CA LEU A 118 8.34 -3.00 7.85
C LEU A 118 7.27 -3.75 7.06
N TYR A 119 7.65 -4.41 5.97
CA TYR A 119 6.72 -5.14 5.11
C TYR A 119 6.14 -6.36 5.81
N LEU A 120 6.93 -7.12 6.57
CA LEU A 120 6.39 -8.22 7.36
C LEU A 120 5.40 -7.72 8.41
N PHE A 121 5.72 -6.61 9.10
CA PHE A 121 4.81 -6.00 10.06
C PHE A 121 3.51 -5.53 9.38
N LEU A 122 3.61 -4.72 8.33
CA LEU A 122 2.43 -4.18 7.64
C LEU A 122 1.59 -5.29 7.02
N GLN A 123 2.18 -6.17 6.23
CA GLN A 123 1.42 -7.10 5.40
C GLN A 123 0.87 -8.28 6.21
N ARG A 124 1.66 -8.83 7.15
CA ARG A 124 1.25 -10.02 7.93
C ARG A 124 0.53 -9.71 9.23
N PHE A 125 0.59 -8.48 9.73
CA PHE A 125 -0.15 -8.05 10.90
C PHE A 125 -1.24 -7.03 10.55
N VAL A 126 -0.86 -5.85 10.06
CA VAL A 126 -1.80 -4.73 9.85
C VAL A 126 -2.80 -5.05 8.75
N TYR A 127 -2.35 -5.35 7.53
CA TYR A 127 -3.20 -5.64 6.38
C TYR A 127 -3.98 -6.95 6.56
N LYS A 128 -3.36 -7.97 7.14
CA LYS A 128 -4.07 -9.18 7.55
C LYS A 128 -5.22 -8.86 8.52
N GLY A 129 -4.97 -8.02 9.54
CA GLY A 129 -6.00 -7.55 10.46
C GLY A 129 -7.11 -6.78 9.75
N GLN A 130 -6.74 -5.85 8.85
CA GLN A 130 -7.71 -5.09 8.05
C GLN A 130 -8.61 -6.00 7.20
N MET A 131 -8.05 -7.01 6.54
CA MET A 131 -8.83 -7.98 5.78
C MET A 131 -9.76 -8.80 6.68
N VAL A 132 -9.30 -9.25 7.85
CA VAL A 132 -10.12 -10.04 8.79
C VAL A 132 -11.27 -9.22 9.37
N PHE A 133 -11.04 -7.95 9.72
CA PHE A 133 -12.07 -7.13 10.36
C PHE A 133 -12.96 -6.36 9.39
N PHE A 134 -12.43 -5.98 8.22
CA PHE A 134 -13.10 -5.06 7.29
C PHE A 134 -13.26 -5.62 5.87
N GLY A 135 -12.64 -6.77 5.57
CA GLY A 135 -12.70 -7.40 4.24
C GLY A 135 -11.92 -6.67 3.15
N SER A 136 -11.13 -5.67 3.51
CA SER A 136 -10.38 -4.81 2.58
C SER A 136 -9.17 -4.21 3.29
N ILE A 137 -8.10 -3.95 2.55
CA ILE A 137 -6.96 -3.13 2.99
C ILE A 137 -7.14 -1.68 2.50
N THR A 138 -6.43 -0.75 3.13
CA THR A 138 -6.47 0.69 2.78
C THR A 138 -6.16 0.93 1.29
N ASN A 139 -5.12 0.31 0.78
CA ASN A 139 -4.68 0.42 -0.60
C ASN A 139 -3.84 -0.81 -0.98
N PRO A 140 -3.86 -1.25 -2.25
CA PRO A 140 -2.94 -2.27 -2.73
C PRO A 140 -1.49 -1.76 -2.71
N VAL A 141 -0.53 -2.67 -2.64
CA VAL A 141 0.90 -2.35 -2.72
C VAL A 141 1.27 -2.19 -4.20
N GLY A 142 1.54 -0.96 -4.65
CA GLY A 142 1.46 -0.52 -6.05
C GLY A 142 2.43 -1.12 -7.09
N CYS A 143 3.26 -2.11 -6.75
CA CYS A 143 4.29 -2.66 -7.63
C CYS A 143 3.92 -3.97 -8.34
N ALA A 144 2.90 -4.69 -7.88
CA ALA A 144 2.43 -5.94 -8.50
C ALA A 144 0.95 -6.15 -8.16
N VAL A 145 0.05 -5.49 -8.90
CA VAL A 145 -1.38 -5.42 -8.56
C VAL A 145 -2.25 -5.80 -9.74
N ALA A 146 -3.19 -6.71 -9.53
CA ALA A 146 -4.29 -6.97 -10.45
C ALA A 146 -5.48 -6.06 -10.11
N TYR A 147 -6.00 -5.34 -11.10
CA TYR A 147 -7.23 -4.56 -11.00
C TYR A 147 -8.29 -5.09 -11.94
N ARG A 148 -9.57 -4.98 -11.53
CA ARG A 148 -10.68 -5.08 -12.49
C ARG A 148 -10.67 -3.85 -13.38
N ARG A 149 -10.36 -4.02 -14.67
CA ARG A 149 -10.17 -2.91 -15.64
C ARG A 149 -11.33 -1.93 -15.61
N LYS A 150 -12.57 -2.46 -15.62
CA LYS A 150 -13.79 -1.64 -15.57
C LYS A 150 -13.80 -0.64 -14.40
N TYR A 151 -13.35 -1.04 -13.21
CA TYR A 151 -13.36 -0.17 -12.04
C TYR A 151 -12.27 0.88 -12.08
N ILE A 152 -11.17 0.62 -12.79
CA ILE A 152 -10.15 1.63 -13.08
C ILE A 152 -10.68 2.66 -14.08
N VAL A 153 -11.41 2.23 -15.11
CA VAL A 153 -12.09 3.15 -16.03
C VAL A 153 -13.09 4.03 -15.27
N ASP A 154 -14.00 3.43 -14.48
CA ASP A 154 -15.00 4.16 -13.69
C ASP A 154 -14.34 5.17 -12.72
N LEU A 155 -13.19 4.81 -12.14
CA LEU A 155 -12.40 5.68 -11.29
C LEU A 155 -11.86 6.89 -12.07
N PHE A 156 -11.21 6.68 -13.20
CA PHE A 156 -10.66 7.78 -13.99
C PHE A 156 -11.75 8.67 -14.57
N ASP A 157 -12.86 8.12 -15.05
CA ASP A 157 -13.99 8.91 -15.57
C ASP A 157 -14.54 9.89 -14.53
N LYS A 158 -14.43 9.53 -13.24
CA LYS A 158 -14.90 10.34 -12.13
C LYS A 158 -13.86 11.32 -11.60
N TYR A 159 -12.61 10.90 -11.48
CA TYR A 159 -11.57 11.69 -10.79
C TYR A 159 -10.67 12.49 -11.74
N GLU A 160 -10.52 12.08 -13.00
CA GLU A 160 -9.77 12.84 -14.00
C GLU A 160 -10.34 14.26 -14.22
N PRO A 161 -11.66 14.50 -14.29
CA PRO A 161 -12.19 15.86 -14.41
C PRO A 161 -11.86 16.78 -13.21
N ILE A 162 -11.53 16.20 -12.05
CA ILE A 162 -11.28 16.92 -10.80
C ILE A 162 -9.79 17.16 -10.60
N PHE A 163 -8.98 16.12 -10.84
CA PHE A 163 -7.55 16.10 -10.51
C PHE A 163 -6.64 16.08 -11.73
N GLY A 164 -7.20 15.85 -12.93
CA GLY A 164 -6.43 15.58 -14.13
C GLY A 164 -5.66 14.26 -14.00
N ASP A 165 -4.46 14.25 -14.56
CA ASP A 165 -3.55 13.11 -14.59
C ASP A 165 -2.69 12.94 -13.33
N ASP A 166 -2.80 13.89 -12.41
CA ASP A 166 -2.01 13.96 -11.20
C ASP A 166 -2.93 13.84 -9.98
N LEU A 167 -3.25 12.58 -9.63
CA LEU A 167 -4.17 12.25 -8.54
C LEU A 167 -3.59 12.68 -7.19
N THR A 168 -2.40 12.18 -6.86
CA THR A 168 -1.59 12.51 -5.66
C THR A 168 -0.12 12.12 -5.90
N ASN A 169 0.75 12.35 -4.91
CA ASN A 169 2.13 11.88 -4.91
C ASN A 169 2.32 10.35 -4.99
N SER A 170 1.27 9.54 -4.85
CA SER A 170 1.32 8.08 -4.99
C SER A 170 -0.06 7.61 -5.44
N GLU A 171 -0.18 7.28 -6.73
CA GLU A 171 -1.45 6.96 -7.37
C GLU A 171 -2.09 5.68 -6.83
N ASP A 172 -1.29 4.70 -6.41
CA ASP A 172 -1.74 3.45 -5.79
C ASP A 172 -2.51 3.68 -4.47
N ILE A 173 -2.04 4.61 -3.64
CA ILE A 173 -2.73 5.02 -2.41
C ILE A 173 -4.05 5.70 -2.77
N PHE A 174 -4.05 6.63 -3.72
CA PHE A 174 -5.29 7.30 -4.14
C PHE A 174 -6.30 6.31 -4.72
N ILE A 175 -5.86 5.41 -5.62
CA ILE A 175 -6.70 4.37 -6.23
C ILE A 175 -7.28 3.49 -5.13
N GLY A 176 -6.47 3.05 -4.17
CA GLY A 176 -6.94 2.25 -3.04
C GLY A 176 -8.05 2.94 -2.22
N PHE A 177 -7.90 4.22 -1.93
CA PHE A 177 -8.92 5.01 -1.24
C PHE A 177 -10.17 5.20 -2.11
N ALA A 178 -10.02 5.51 -3.40
CA ALA A 178 -11.12 5.69 -4.33
C ALA A 178 -11.99 4.43 -4.44
N LEU A 179 -11.35 3.26 -4.57
CA LEU A 179 -12.04 1.97 -4.61
C LEU A 179 -12.79 1.68 -3.30
N ASN A 180 -12.15 1.91 -2.14
CA ASN A 180 -12.79 1.78 -0.84
C ASN A 180 -13.95 2.78 -0.65
N ASN A 181 -13.83 4.00 -1.20
CA ASN A 181 -14.88 5.03 -1.16
C ASN A 181 -16.10 4.64 -1.99
N GLU A 182 -15.90 3.97 -3.12
CA GLU A 182 -16.99 3.45 -3.94
C GLU A 182 -17.65 2.21 -3.29
N GLY A 183 -16.97 1.56 -2.34
CA GLY A 183 -17.44 0.36 -1.65
C GLY A 183 -16.86 -0.94 -2.19
N TYR A 184 -15.85 -0.85 -3.06
CA TYR A 184 -15.04 -1.98 -3.47
C TYR A 184 -13.99 -2.34 -2.40
N ARG A 185 -13.35 -3.49 -2.61
CA ARG A 185 -12.39 -4.09 -1.69
C ARG A 185 -11.04 -4.26 -2.38
N ASN A 186 -9.99 -3.90 -1.66
CA ASN A 186 -8.61 -4.18 -2.03
C ASN A 186 -8.15 -5.40 -1.21
N ILE A 187 -7.63 -6.43 -1.85
CA ILE A 187 -7.25 -7.69 -1.20
C ILE A 187 -5.75 -7.89 -1.28
N GLN A 188 -5.17 -8.36 -0.17
CA GLN A 188 -3.79 -8.84 -0.15
C GLN A 188 -3.72 -10.34 0.09
N LEU A 189 -3.31 -11.08 -0.93
CA LEU A 189 -3.04 -12.50 -0.85
C LEU A 189 -1.78 -12.76 -0.01
N GLN A 190 -1.89 -13.74 0.90
CA GLN A 190 -0.82 -14.06 1.85
C GLN A 190 0.07 -15.22 1.37
N ASP A 191 -0.33 -15.90 0.30
CA ASP A 191 0.25 -17.13 -0.27
C ASP A 191 1.15 -16.89 -1.49
N VAL A 192 1.10 -15.70 -2.10
CA VAL A 192 1.96 -15.32 -3.24
C VAL A 192 2.88 -14.14 -2.89
N LEU A 193 4.05 -14.11 -3.52
CA LEU A 193 5.14 -13.21 -3.19
C LEU A 193 5.77 -12.60 -4.46
N ALA A 194 6.04 -11.30 -4.40
CA ALA A 194 6.86 -10.57 -5.36
C ALA A 194 7.99 -9.82 -4.64
N ARG A 195 9.04 -9.47 -5.39
CA ARG A 195 10.19 -8.72 -4.88
C ARG A 195 10.44 -7.46 -5.69
N SER A 196 10.59 -6.34 -4.99
CA SER A 196 10.85 -5.01 -5.57
C SER A 196 12.25 -4.54 -5.19
N GLU A 197 12.95 -3.84 -6.09
CA GLU A 197 14.15 -3.12 -5.72
C GLU A 197 13.80 -1.98 -4.76
N GLU A 198 14.56 -1.87 -3.67
CA GLU A 198 14.46 -0.74 -2.75
C GLU A 198 15.61 0.23 -3.00
N PRO A 199 15.41 1.55 -2.74
CA PRO A 199 16.47 2.51 -2.95
C PRO A 199 17.53 2.41 -1.85
N GLU A 200 18.56 3.26 -1.95
CA GLU A 200 19.51 3.47 -0.86
C GLU A 200 18.89 4.27 0.30
N VAL A 201 19.52 4.15 1.48
CA VAL A 201 19.00 4.68 2.75
C VAL A 201 18.78 6.20 2.73
N GLN A 202 19.59 6.95 1.96
CA GLN A 202 19.50 8.41 1.81
C GLN A 202 18.23 8.84 1.07
N ARG A 203 17.66 7.95 0.25
CA ARG A 203 16.44 8.22 -0.52
C ARG A 203 15.17 7.83 0.25
N LEU A 204 15.29 7.13 1.39
CA LEU A 204 14.15 6.76 2.23
C LEU A 204 13.33 7.99 2.68
N PRO A 205 13.91 9.12 3.12
CA PRO A 205 13.11 10.31 3.47
C PRO A 205 12.24 10.81 2.31
N ARG A 206 12.73 10.76 1.07
CA ARG A 206 11.96 11.16 -0.11
C ARG A 206 10.81 10.19 -0.38
N GLN A 207 11.03 8.88 -0.24
CA GLN A 207 9.95 7.89 -0.37
C GLN A 207 8.90 8.05 0.72
N VAL A 208 9.33 8.26 1.96
CA VAL A 208 8.46 8.55 3.10
C VAL A 208 7.62 9.79 2.83
N TYR A 209 8.22 10.87 2.32
CA TYR A 209 7.48 12.06 1.87
C TYR A 209 6.40 11.72 0.82
N LEU A 210 6.73 10.96 -0.23
CA LEU A 210 5.77 10.62 -1.29
C LEU A 210 4.56 9.84 -0.74
N TRP A 211 4.82 8.80 0.06
CA TRP A 211 3.78 7.95 0.62
C TRP A 211 2.95 8.69 1.67
N SER A 212 3.61 9.45 2.55
CA SER A 212 2.93 10.16 3.63
C SER A 212 2.13 11.34 3.14
N SER A 213 2.67 12.10 2.19
CA SER A 213 1.92 13.15 1.53
C SER A 213 0.72 12.58 0.78
N SER A 214 0.88 11.50 0.00
CA SER A 214 -0.23 10.88 -0.71
C SER A 214 -1.32 10.34 0.23
N PHE A 215 -0.92 9.72 1.34
CA PHE A 215 -1.86 9.25 2.36
C PHE A 215 -2.66 10.40 2.99
N LEU A 216 -2.00 11.49 3.39
CA LEU A 216 -2.67 12.66 3.98
C LEU A 216 -3.61 13.36 2.99
N GLN A 217 -3.17 13.51 1.73
CA GLN A 217 -4.00 14.01 0.63
C GLN A 217 -5.24 13.14 0.43
N SER A 218 -5.08 11.82 0.45
CA SER A 218 -6.19 10.87 0.30
C SER A 218 -7.15 10.93 1.50
N CYS A 219 -6.64 11.02 2.73
CA CYS A 219 -7.47 11.26 3.91
C CYS A 219 -8.29 12.55 3.79
N TYR A 220 -7.73 13.60 3.19
CA TYR A 220 -8.42 14.86 2.95
C TYR A 220 -9.49 14.74 1.84
N TYR A 221 -9.17 14.13 0.71
CA TYR A 221 -10.10 13.98 -0.42
C TYR A 221 -11.26 13.01 -0.13
N PHE A 222 -11.02 11.99 0.69
CA PHE A 222 -12.01 10.95 1.02
C PHE A 222 -12.51 11.09 2.46
N ASP A 223 -12.97 12.29 2.82
CA ASP A 223 -13.45 12.63 4.17
C ASP A 223 -14.56 11.69 4.70
N GLY A 224 -15.39 11.15 3.79
CA GLY A 224 -16.45 10.21 4.12
C GLY A 224 -15.94 8.92 4.75
N LEU A 225 -14.75 8.46 4.35
CA LEU A 225 -14.06 7.31 4.95
C LEU A 225 -13.53 7.67 6.34
N MET A 226 -12.90 8.85 6.47
CA MET A 226 -12.35 9.35 7.73
C MET A 226 -13.41 9.59 8.80
N ARG A 227 -14.64 9.92 8.40
CA ARG A 227 -15.78 10.15 9.29
C ARG A 227 -16.47 8.86 9.75
N THR A 228 -15.99 7.68 9.33
CA THR A 228 -16.58 6.38 9.68
C THR A 228 -16.81 6.20 11.19
N PRO A 229 -15.82 6.44 12.08
CA PRO A 229 -16.01 6.25 13.52
C PRO A 229 -17.22 6.99 14.07
N PHE A 230 -17.40 8.24 13.63
CA PHE A 230 -18.49 9.12 14.05
C PHE A 230 -19.85 8.77 13.43
N ARG A 231 -19.88 7.89 12.42
CA ARG A 231 -21.11 7.42 11.74
C ARG A 231 -21.52 6.01 12.16
N THR A 232 -20.83 5.41 13.13
CA THR A 232 -21.06 4.02 13.57
C THR A 232 -22.51 3.76 13.97
N PHE A 233 -23.13 4.64 14.76
CA PHE A 233 -24.54 4.48 15.17
C PHE A 233 -25.50 4.55 13.99
N LYS A 234 -25.29 5.48 13.05
CA LYS A 234 -26.10 5.60 11.84
C LYS A 234 -25.98 4.36 10.96
N ARG A 235 -24.78 3.77 10.88
CA ARG A 235 -24.53 2.50 10.18
C ARG A 235 -25.22 1.33 10.87
N MET A 236 -25.16 1.24 12.19
CA MET A 236 -25.84 0.19 12.97
C MET A 236 -27.36 0.27 12.81
N ALA A 237 -27.93 1.48 12.85
CA ALA A 237 -29.35 1.69 12.62
C ALA A 237 -29.77 1.27 11.20
N LYS A 238 -28.95 1.59 10.18
CA LYS A 238 -29.17 1.12 8.81
C LYS A 238 -29.12 -0.41 8.73
N LYS A 239 -28.08 -1.03 9.30
CA LYS A 239 -27.92 -2.49 9.27
C LYS A 239 -29.16 -3.20 9.84
N ARG A 240 -29.65 -2.75 11.01
CA ARG A 240 -30.88 -3.29 11.62
C ARG A 240 -32.11 -3.10 10.74
N ARG A 241 -32.21 -1.99 10.02
CA ARG A 241 -33.31 -1.74 9.07
C ARG A 241 -33.23 -2.69 7.86
N ASP A 242 -32.03 -2.85 7.29
CA ASP A 242 -31.79 -3.71 6.13
C ASP A 242 -32.03 -5.19 6.48
N GLU A 243 -31.65 -5.62 7.70
CA GLU A 243 -31.93 -6.94 8.26
C GLU A 243 -33.46 -7.17 8.39
N ARG A 244 -34.21 -6.21 8.97
CA ARG A 244 -35.68 -6.29 9.09
C ARG A 244 -36.39 -6.31 7.75
N ALA A 245 -35.85 -5.60 6.75
CA ALA A 245 -36.39 -5.56 5.40
C ALA A 245 -35.97 -6.77 4.53
N GLY A 246 -35.17 -7.70 5.07
CA GLY A 246 -34.74 -8.90 4.34
C GLY A 246 -33.85 -8.61 3.13
N VAL A 247 -33.13 -7.48 3.11
CA VAL A 247 -32.33 -7.03 1.95
C VAL A 247 -31.28 -8.06 1.54
N GLU A 248 -30.77 -8.87 2.48
CA GLU A 248 -29.80 -9.93 2.18
C GLU A 248 -30.40 -11.05 1.30
N ASN A 249 -31.69 -11.33 1.42
CA ASN A 249 -32.37 -12.34 0.61
C ASN A 249 -32.62 -11.88 -0.82
N LEU A 250 -32.63 -10.56 -1.06
CA LEU A 250 -32.77 -9.97 -2.38
C LEU A 250 -31.48 -10.05 -3.22
N ARG A 251 -30.36 -10.49 -2.62
CA ARG A 251 -29.06 -10.52 -3.28
C ARG A 251 -28.89 -11.78 -4.12
N GLN A 252 -28.55 -11.60 -5.39
CA GLN A 252 -28.17 -12.70 -6.28
C GLN A 252 -26.78 -13.27 -5.93
N ILE A 253 -25.84 -12.40 -5.54
CA ILE A 253 -24.47 -12.78 -5.17
C ILE A 253 -24.27 -12.52 -3.68
N LYS A 254 -23.94 -13.58 -2.94
CA LYS A 254 -23.67 -13.53 -1.50
C LYS A 254 -22.16 -13.48 -1.26
N GLU A 255 -21.63 -12.29 -0.99
CA GLU A 255 -20.23 -12.11 -0.58
C GLU A 255 -20.16 -11.80 0.93
N GLN A 256 -19.17 -12.37 1.63
CA GLN A 256 -19.00 -12.21 3.08
C GLN A 256 -18.87 -10.74 3.52
N TYR A 257 -18.16 -9.93 2.73
CA TYR A 257 -17.91 -8.52 3.02
C TYR A 257 -18.63 -7.58 2.05
N ARG A 258 -19.76 -7.99 1.47
CA ARG A 258 -20.49 -7.16 0.49
C ARG A 258 -20.91 -5.84 1.12
N GLN A 259 -20.64 -4.75 0.41
CA GLN A 259 -21.09 -3.41 0.78
C GLN A 259 -21.93 -2.79 -0.34
N PRO A 260 -22.81 -1.81 -0.05
CA PRO A 260 -23.50 -1.06 -1.10
C PRO A 260 -22.48 -0.27 -1.94
N PHE A 261 -22.64 -0.22 -3.25
CA PHE A 261 -21.79 0.63 -4.09
C PHE A 261 -22.28 2.09 -4.08
N GLY A 262 -21.41 3.04 -4.41
CA GLY A 262 -21.73 4.46 -4.45
C GLY A 262 -21.06 5.28 -3.35
N ASP A 263 -20.47 6.42 -3.76
CA ASP A 263 -19.99 7.47 -2.87
C ASP A 263 -21.03 7.95 -1.86
N LYS A 264 -22.28 8.07 -2.28
CA LYS A 264 -23.37 8.54 -1.42
C LYS A 264 -23.52 7.66 -0.19
N ALA A 265 -23.30 6.35 -0.33
CA ALA A 265 -23.35 5.44 0.80
C ALA A 265 -22.21 5.73 1.79
N THR A 266 -20.99 5.95 1.30
CA THR A 266 -19.83 6.33 2.12
C THR A 266 -20.04 7.67 2.80
N GLN A 267 -20.55 8.66 2.09
CA GLN A 267 -20.83 9.99 2.63
C GLN A 267 -21.97 9.98 3.66
N THR A 268 -22.88 9.01 3.59
CA THR A 268 -24.01 8.94 4.52
C THR A 268 -23.68 8.12 5.76
N TYR A 269 -22.95 7.00 5.61
CA TYR A 269 -22.80 5.96 6.64
C TYR A 269 -21.34 5.61 6.97
N GLY A 270 -20.37 6.12 6.22
CA GLY A 270 -18.98 5.66 6.27
C GLY A 270 -18.83 4.22 5.73
N ARG A 271 -17.64 3.63 5.93
CA ARG A 271 -17.29 2.28 5.47
C ARG A 271 -16.50 1.56 6.55
N PRO A 272 -16.69 0.24 6.79
CA PRO A 272 -15.91 -0.51 7.78
C PRO A 272 -14.40 -0.25 7.73
N VAL A 273 -13.80 -0.31 6.55
CA VAL A 273 -12.36 -0.03 6.32
C VAL A 273 -11.94 1.39 6.70
N GLY A 274 -12.88 2.35 6.75
CA GLY A 274 -12.64 3.71 7.20
C GLY A 274 -12.19 3.80 8.67
N TRP A 275 -12.47 2.78 9.51
CA TRP A 275 -11.85 2.67 10.82
C TRP A 275 -10.33 2.49 10.74
N ALA A 276 -9.85 1.63 9.84
CA ALA A 276 -8.42 1.43 9.64
C ALA A 276 -7.74 2.69 9.13
N MET A 277 -8.37 3.40 8.20
CA MET A 277 -7.85 4.66 7.66
C MET A 277 -7.83 5.77 8.72
N PHE A 278 -8.89 5.89 9.52
CA PHE A 278 -8.95 6.85 10.62
C PHE A 278 -7.88 6.58 11.67
N LEU A 279 -7.77 5.34 12.14
CA LEU A 279 -6.76 4.97 13.14
C LEU A 279 -5.35 5.11 12.58
N GLY A 280 -5.13 4.80 11.30
CA GLY A 280 -3.85 5.05 10.62
C GLY A 280 -3.50 6.54 10.58
N ALA A 281 -4.45 7.42 10.28
CA ALA A 281 -4.21 8.87 10.34
C ALA A 281 -4.00 9.37 11.77
N LEU A 282 -4.75 8.84 12.74
CA LEU A 282 -4.63 9.19 14.14
C LEU A 282 -3.26 8.79 14.70
N GLU A 283 -2.77 7.59 14.39
CA GLU A 283 -1.43 7.14 14.79
C GLU A 283 -0.34 7.97 14.11
N LYS A 284 -0.47 8.16 12.80
CA LYS A 284 0.49 8.92 11.99
C LYS A 284 0.69 10.35 12.50
N VAL A 285 -0.38 11.01 12.94
CA VAL A 285 -0.31 12.37 13.49
C VAL A 285 -0.02 12.35 15.00
N GLY A 286 -0.75 11.53 15.74
CA GLY A 286 -0.77 11.54 17.20
C GLY A 286 0.53 11.03 17.82
N PHE A 287 1.13 9.97 17.29
CA PHE A 287 2.34 9.39 17.87
C PHE A 287 3.55 10.35 17.76
N PRO A 288 3.91 10.90 16.59
CA PRO A 288 4.98 11.89 16.50
C PRO A 288 4.69 13.15 17.32
N THR A 289 3.44 13.62 17.34
CA THR A 289 3.04 14.79 18.13
C THR A 289 3.25 14.55 19.63
N ALA A 290 2.89 13.38 20.15
CA ALA A 290 3.11 13.02 21.54
C ALA A 290 4.61 13.04 21.89
N LEU A 291 5.47 12.49 21.03
CA LEU A 291 6.91 12.50 21.25
C LEU A 291 7.50 13.92 21.27
N ILE A 292 7.05 14.79 20.35
CA ILE A 292 7.46 16.20 20.31
C ILE A 292 7.06 16.92 21.60
N ILE A 293 5.83 16.71 22.07
CA ILE A 293 5.34 17.30 23.32
C ILE A 293 6.20 16.84 24.51
N LEU A 294 6.48 15.54 24.61
CA LEU A 294 7.31 15.00 25.70
C LEU A 294 8.73 15.58 25.68
N VAL A 295 9.34 15.74 24.50
CA VAL A 295 10.65 16.40 24.35
C VAL A 295 10.58 17.87 24.74
N ALA A 296 9.58 18.61 24.26
CA ALA A 296 9.42 20.04 24.55
C ALA A 296 9.20 20.33 26.05
N LEU A 297 8.48 19.42 26.73
CA LEU A 297 8.24 19.49 28.17
C LEU A 297 9.36 18.86 29.02
N GLN A 298 10.45 18.39 28.39
CA GLN A 298 11.58 17.72 29.06
C GLN A 298 11.16 16.49 29.89
N MET A 299 10.10 15.80 29.46
CA MET A 299 9.55 14.60 30.12
C MET A 299 10.31 13.34 29.68
N TRP A 300 11.57 13.22 30.10
CA TRP A 300 12.48 12.16 29.65
C TRP A 300 12.06 10.76 30.08
N GLU A 301 11.55 10.58 31.31
CA GLU A 301 11.08 9.28 31.78
C GLU A 301 9.86 8.79 30.99
N PRO A 302 8.76 9.57 30.83
CA PRO A 302 7.65 9.16 29.98
C PRO A 302 8.04 8.96 28.52
N LEU A 303 8.97 9.76 27.98
CA LEU A 303 9.49 9.58 26.63
C LEU A 303 10.18 8.22 26.48
N ALA A 304 11.07 7.87 27.40
CA ALA A 304 11.77 6.59 27.41
C ALA A 304 10.78 5.42 27.52
N VAL A 305 9.80 5.50 28.43
CA VAL A 305 8.75 4.48 28.58
C VAL A 305 7.94 4.33 27.29
N THR A 306 7.57 5.43 26.64
CA THR A 306 6.80 5.42 25.40
C THR A 306 7.56 4.73 24.26
N VAL A 307 8.83 5.10 24.06
CA VAL A 307 9.71 4.51 23.04
C VAL A 307 9.95 3.02 23.32
N LEU A 308 10.21 2.65 24.58
CA LEU A 308 10.42 1.26 24.96
C LEU A 308 9.16 0.41 24.77
N ALA A 309 8.00 0.91 25.17
CA ALA A 309 6.72 0.22 25.01
C ALA A 309 6.39 0.00 23.53
N GLU A 310 6.55 1.03 22.69
CA GLU A 310 6.37 0.94 21.24
C GLU A 310 7.32 -0.10 20.65
N MET A 311 8.61 -0.05 21.03
CA MET A 311 9.62 -1.00 20.56
C MET A 311 9.26 -2.44 20.94
N ILE A 312 8.87 -2.69 22.20
CA ILE A 312 8.47 -4.03 22.68
C ILE A 312 7.27 -4.55 21.90
N VAL A 313 6.25 -3.72 21.68
CA VAL A 313 5.06 -4.11 20.91
C VAL A 313 5.44 -4.44 19.47
N SER A 314 6.19 -3.56 18.82
CA SER A 314 6.61 -3.74 17.41
C SER A 314 7.47 -4.98 17.21
N LEU A 315 8.44 -5.22 18.09
CA LEU A 315 9.30 -6.40 18.04
C LEU A 315 8.53 -7.69 18.35
N SER A 316 7.58 -7.64 19.28
CA SER A 316 6.72 -8.78 19.65
C SER A 316 5.80 -9.18 18.50
N VAL A 317 5.20 -8.21 17.82
CA VAL A 317 4.40 -8.46 16.60
C VAL A 317 5.29 -9.05 15.51
N LEU A 318 6.46 -8.45 15.24
CA LEU A 318 7.39 -8.95 14.23
C LEU A 318 7.81 -10.40 14.52
N PHE A 319 8.13 -10.71 15.78
CA PHE A 319 8.46 -12.07 16.23
C PHE A 319 7.29 -13.04 16.01
N ALA A 320 6.05 -12.61 16.28
CA ALA A 320 4.86 -13.44 16.10
C ALA A 320 4.59 -13.78 14.62
N VAL A 321 4.74 -12.80 13.72
CA VAL A 321 4.39 -12.96 12.29
C VAL A 321 5.51 -13.54 11.42
N ALA A 322 6.77 -13.46 11.86
CA ALA A 322 7.95 -13.97 11.14
C ALA A 322 8.18 -15.48 11.33
N LYS A 323 7.16 -16.31 11.02
CA LYS A 323 7.27 -17.78 11.11
C LYS A 323 8.49 -18.30 10.32
N GLY A 324 9.32 -19.13 10.96
CA GLY A 324 10.54 -19.70 10.37
C GLY A 324 11.79 -18.81 10.43
N GLN A 325 11.65 -17.51 10.75
CA GLN A 325 12.78 -16.57 10.83
C GLN A 325 12.69 -15.62 12.04
N ARG A 326 11.98 -16.03 13.10
CA ARG A 326 11.59 -15.18 14.24
C ARG A 326 12.77 -14.46 14.89
N PHE A 327 13.80 -15.19 15.28
CA PHE A 327 14.99 -14.61 15.93
C PHE A 327 15.80 -13.72 14.99
N SER A 328 15.93 -14.10 13.72
CA SER A 328 16.59 -13.26 12.72
C SER A 328 15.84 -11.93 12.54
N MET A 329 14.51 -11.97 12.46
CA MET A 329 13.70 -10.76 12.33
C MET A 329 13.70 -9.91 13.60
N LEU A 330 13.72 -10.53 14.78
CA LEU A 330 13.88 -9.82 16.04
C LEU A 330 15.18 -9.02 16.08
N LEU A 331 16.31 -9.67 15.77
CA LEU A 331 17.62 -9.01 15.75
C LEU A 331 17.68 -7.90 14.69
N LYS A 332 17.20 -8.17 13.48
CA LYS A 332 17.09 -7.17 12.41
C LYS A 332 16.25 -5.97 12.86
N GLY A 333 15.11 -6.23 13.49
CA GLY A 333 14.21 -5.21 14.01
C GLY A 333 14.87 -4.29 15.04
N ILE A 334 15.69 -4.86 15.95
CA ILE A 334 16.48 -4.08 16.91
C ILE A 334 17.50 -3.19 16.17
N ILE A 335 18.25 -3.76 15.23
CA ILE A 335 19.31 -3.05 14.49
C ILE A 335 18.74 -1.86 13.70
N VAL A 336 17.59 -2.03 13.04
CA VAL A 336 17.00 -1.00 12.17
C VAL A 336 16.01 -0.08 12.90
N MET A 337 15.81 -0.26 14.20
CA MET A 337 14.92 0.60 14.99
C MET A 337 15.31 2.09 14.91
N PRO A 338 16.59 2.49 15.00
CA PRO A 338 16.97 3.91 14.86
C PRO A 338 16.56 4.51 13.52
N VAL A 339 16.62 3.74 12.42
CA VAL A 339 16.19 4.19 11.09
C VAL A 339 14.71 4.57 11.11
N ARG A 340 13.86 3.80 11.81
CA ARG A 340 12.43 4.12 11.95
C ARG A 340 12.22 5.49 12.61
N TYR A 341 12.91 5.76 13.71
CA TYR A 341 12.78 7.02 14.43
C TYR A 341 13.30 8.22 13.63
N VAL A 342 14.38 8.04 12.85
CA VAL A 342 14.85 9.08 11.91
C VAL A 342 13.81 9.34 10.82
N LEU A 343 13.22 8.30 10.23
CA LEU A 343 12.18 8.46 9.21
C LEU A 343 10.89 9.09 9.75
N MET A 344 10.57 8.87 11.02
CA MET A 344 9.45 9.54 11.69
C MET A 344 9.64 11.06 11.78
N VAL A 345 10.88 11.56 11.87
CA VAL A 345 11.16 13.00 11.75
C VAL A 345 10.83 13.50 10.34
N ALA A 346 11.20 12.76 9.29
CA ALA A 346 10.84 13.11 7.92
C ALA A 346 9.31 13.10 7.69
N ASP A 347 8.60 12.15 8.30
CA ASP A 347 7.14 12.12 8.33
C ASP A 347 6.54 13.34 9.02
N THR A 348 7.09 13.71 10.18
CA THR A 348 6.66 14.90 10.94
C THR A 348 6.80 16.17 10.11
N ILE A 349 7.92 16.33 9.40
CA ILE A 349 8.15 17.46 8.49
C ILE A 349 7.10 17.47 7.37
N THR A 350 6.79 16.30 6.80
CA THR A 350 5.78 16.16 5.75
C THR A 350 4.39 16.53 6.26
N MET A 351 4.03 16.09 7.47
CA MET A 351 2.78 16.45 8.13
C MET A 351 2.68 17.95 8.40
N ALA A 352 3.74 18.55 8.96
CA ALA A 352 3.78 19.98 9.25
C ALA A 352 3.61 20.80 7.96
N ARG A 353 4.32 20.43 6.89
CA ARG A 353 4.16 21.06 5.57
C ARG A 353 2.73 20.94 5.05
N PHE A 354 2.15 19.75 5.10
CA PHE A 354 0.76 19.53 4.67
C PHE A 354 -0.23 20.38 5.48
N ALA A 355 -0.07 20.46 6.79
CA ALA A 355 -0.88 21.28 7.69
C ALA A 355 -0.74 22.78 7.40
N ILE A 356 0.49 23.28 7.22
CA ILE A 356 0.77 24.67 6.84
C ILE A 356 0.13 24.99 5.50
N ASP A 357 0.26 24.09 4.52
CA ASP A 357 -0.30 24.30 3.20
C ASP A 357 -1.84 24.36 3.24
N LEU A 358 -2.47 23.53 4.08
CA LEU A 358 -3.92 23.44 4.18
C LEU A 358 -4.54 24.60 4.98
N TRP A 359 -3.93 24.98 6.10
CA TRP A 359 -4.52 25.93 7.07
C TRP A 359 -3.92 27.33 7.02
N ILE A 360 -2.67 27.49 6.57
CA ILE A 360 -1.97 28.78 6.59
C ILE A 360 -1.88 29.38 5.19
N THR A 361 -1.30 28.65 4.23
CA THR A 361 -1.05 29.20 2.89
C THR A 361 -2.23 29.02 1.93
N GLY A 362 -3.14 28.09 2.22
CA GLY A 362 -4.21 27.69 1.32
C GLY A 362 -3.71 27.02 0.04
N ASN A 363 -2.42 26.67 -0.03
CA ASN A 363 -1.82 26.04 -1.19
C ASN A 363 -2.26 24.58 -1.30
N ARG A 364 -3.05 24.27 -2.34
CA ARG A 364 -3.51 22.90 -2.61
C ARG A 364 -2.73 22.22 -3.75
N LYS A 365 -1.61 22.80 -4.18
CA LYS A 365 -0.70 22.21 -5.19
C LYS A 365 0.27 21.25 -4.50
N TRP A 366 -0.24 20.12 -3.99
CA TRP A 366 0.55 19.09 -3.29
C TRP A 366 1.07 17.98 -4.20
N ARG A 367 0.80 18.10 -5.49
CA ARG A 367 0.96 17.05 -6.48
C ARG A 367 2.33 17.14 -7.19
N LYS A 368 2.68 16.13 -7.98
CA LYS A 368 4.07 15.85 -8.41
C LYS A 368 4.67 16.88 -9.35
#